data_AF-A0A6H1UEU7-F1
#
_entry.id   AF-A0A6H1UEU7-F1
#
_cell.length_a   1.000
_cell.length_b   1.000
_cell.length_c   1.000
_cell.angle_alpha   90.00
_cell.angle_beta   90.00
_cell.angle_gamma   90.00
#
_symmetry.space_group_name_H-M   'P 1'
#
loop_
_entity.id
_entity.type
_entity.pdbx_description
1 polymer ?
#
loop_
_entity_poly.entity_id
_entity_poly.type
_entity_poly.pdbx_seq_one_letter_code
_entity_poly.pdbx_strand_id
1 'polypeptide(L)'
;MWTTFLRDITLLVDNVLGAGSFIANQDYDSKALRQHIDDSASKLVISKRNYDSNINKERVGWCWYKYRHLVENAFAQVKHFRSVATRYEKLVRNHASMVTLAFIIRLA
;
A
#
# COMPACT_ATOMS: atom_id res chain seq x y z
N MET A 1 -16.78 7.29 -13.68
CA MET A 1 -16.32 5.93 -13.29
C MET A 1 -14.86 5.88 -12.82
N TRP A 2 -14.29 7.01 -12.34
CA TRP A 2 -12.92 7.10 -11.77
C TRP A 2 -12.88 7.72 -10.36
N THR A 3 -14.02 8.22 -9.88
CA THR A 3 -14.15 8.92 -8.59
C THR A 3 -14.39 7.96 -7.42
N THR A 4 -14.95 6.77 -7.67
CA THR A 4 -15.21 5.77 -6.62
C THR A 4 -13.93 5.10 -6.14
N PHE A 5 -12.98 4.83 -7.04
CA PHE A 5 -11.69 4.21 -6.68
C PHE A 5 -10.80 5.14 -5.85
N LEU A 6 -10.84 6.45 -6.12
CA LEU A 6 -10.13 7.45 -5.33
C LEU A 6 -10.76 7.67 -3.94
N ARG A 7 -12.10 7.61 -3.83
CA ARG A 7 -12.81 7.70 -2.54
C ARG A 7 -12.45 6.55 -1.59
N ASP A 8 -12.34 5.33 -2.09
CA ASP A 8 -11.96 4.18 -1.26
C ASP A 8 -10.55 4.34 -0.68
N ILE A 9 -9.60 4.88 -1.45
CA ILE A 9 -8.24 5.14 -0.96
C ILE A 9 -8.26 6.23 0.12
N THR A 10 -9.04 7.31 -0.06
CA THR A 10 -9.10 8.39 0.95
C THR A 10 -9.66 7.87 2.27
N LEU A 11 -10.75 7.11 2.23
CA LEU A 11 -11.37 6.49 3.41
C LEU A 11 -10.45 5.48 4.10
N LEU A 12 -9.62 4.75 3.34
CA LEU A 12 -8.67 3.80 3.90
C LEU A 12 -7.49 4.54 4.56
N VAL A 13 -7.03 5.64 3.96
CA VAL A 13 -6.03 6.53 4.55
C VAL A 13 -6.57 7.18 5.82
N ASP A 14 -7.81 7.67 5.83
CA ASP A 14 -8.45 8.31 6.99
C ASP A 14 -8.51 7.39 8.22
N ASN A 15 -8.68 6.08 8.04
CA ASN A 15 -8.64 5.10 9.13
C ASN A 15 -7.22 4.84 9.68
N VAL A 16 -6.18 5.24 8.95
CA VAL A 16 -4.77 5.09 9.32
C VAL A 16 -4.16 6.43 9.77
N LEU A 17 -4.79 7.55 9.40
CA LEU A 17 -4.45 8.90 9.84
C LEU A 17 -4.73 9.05 11.33
N GLY A 18 -3.67 8.91 12.12
CA GLY A 18 -3.71 8.75 13.58
C GLY A 18 -2.57 7.85 14.06
N ALA A 19 -2.09 6.95 13.19
CA ALA A 19 -0.80 6.30 13.36
C ALA A 19 0.31 7.32 13.02
N GLY A 20 1.23 7.57 13.94
CA GLY A 20 2.26 8.62 13.81
C GLY A 20 3.20 8.52 12.59
N SER A 21 3.07 7.52 11.72
CA SER A 21 3.79 7.41 10.45
C SER A 21 3.00 6.61 9.42
N PHE A 22 2.88 7.14 8.20
CA PHE A 22 2.23 6.49 7.05
C PHE A 22 3.30 6.02 6.06
N ILE A 23 3.36 4.71 5.80
CA ILE A 23 4.30 4.10 4.85
C ILE A 23 3.50 3.57 3.67
N ALA A 24 3.87 3.99 2.46
CA ALA A 24 3.22 3.52 1.24
C ALA A 24 4.25 3.26 0.13
N ASN A 25 3.84 2.44 -0.83
CA ASN A 25 4.68 2.10 -1.97
C ASN A 25 4.81 3.29 -2.94
N GLN A 26 5.89 3.30 -3.72
CA GLN A 26 6.27 4.41 -4.60
C GLN A 26 5.23 4.72 -5.69
N ASP A 27 4.45 3.73 -6.10
CA ASP A 27 3.34 3.85 -7.04
C ASP A 27 2.15 4.64 -6.48
N TYR A 28 2.05 4.78 -5.15
CA TYR A 28 1.10 5.65 -4.47
C TYR A 28 1.64 7.08 -4.28
N ASP A 29 2.79 7.43 -4.88
CA ASP A 29 3.32 8.79 -4.91
C ASP A 29 2.47 9.69 -5.82
N SER A 30 1.35 10.18 -5.28
CA SER A 30 0.52 11.21 -5.91
C SER A 30 0.57 12.50 -5.10
N LYS A 31 0.59 13.64 -5.79
CA LYS A 31 0.59 14.97 -5.16
C LYS A 31 -0.64 15.15 -4.25
N ALA A 32 -1.81 14.69 -4.70
CA ALA A 32 -3.06 14.75 -3.94
C ALA A 32 -2.98 13.95 -2.63
N LEU A 33 -2.41 12.74 -2.65
CA LEU A 33 -2.25 11.91 -1.46
C LEU A 33 -1.23 12.52 -0.47
N ARG A 34 -0.17 13.16 -0.96
CA ARG A 34 0.78 13.87 -0.09
C ARG A 34 0.11 15.02 0.65
N GLN A 35 -0.64 15.84 -0.07
CA GLN A 35 -1.34 16.98 0.51
C GLN A 35 -2.34 16.53 1.58
N HIS A 36 -3.12 15.49 1.29
CA HIS A 36 -4.08 14.92 2.25
C HIS A 36 -3.42 14.41 3.55
N ILE A 37 -2.21 13.86 3.46
CA ILE A 37 -1.47 13.34 4.63
C ILE A 37 -0.77 14.46 5.41
N ASP A 38 -0.22 15.46 4.72
CA ASP A 38 0.38 16.64 5.35
C ASP A 38 -0.70 17.45 6.09
N ASP A 39 -1.92 17.57 5.53
CA ASP A 39 -3.10 18.20 6.17
C ASP A 39 -3.55 17.43 7.43
N SER A 40 -3.24 16.14 7.50
CA SER A 40 -3.62 15.24 8.59
C SER A 40 -2.51 15.00 9.63
N ALA A 41 -1.48 15.87 9.65
CA ALA A 41 -0.36 15.87 10.61
C ALA A 41 0.42 14.54 10.74
N SER A 42 0.35 13.65 9.75
CA SER A 42 0.97 12.34 9.81
C SER A 42 2.31 12.31 9.06
N LYS A 43 3.33 11.64 9.61
CA LYS A 43 4.64 11.59 8.96
C LYS A 43 4.59 10.68 7.73
N LEU A 44 4.64 11.28 6.55
CA LEU A 44 4.67 10.56 5.29
C LEU A 44 6.05 9.94 4.99
N VAL A 45 6.09 8.62 4.82
CA VAL A 45 7.26 7.85 4.39
C VAL A 45 6.94 7.14 3.07
N ILE A 46 6.95 7.89 1.97
CA ILE A 46 6.85 7.37 0.60
C ILE A 46 8.11 7.76 -0.15
N SER A 47 8.76 6.78 -0.79
CA SER A 47 9.86 7.07 -1.71
C SER A 47 9.34 7.86 -2.90
N LYS A 48 10.02 8.96 -3.26
CA LYS A 48 9.64 9.77 -4.41
C LYS A 48 9.84 8.97 -5.70
N ARG A 49 8.87 9.04 -6.62
CA ARG A 49 9.03 8.49 -7.99
C ARG A 49 10.06 9.32 -8.75
N ASN A 50 11.07 8.68 -9.35
CA ASN A 50 12.16 9.33 -10.10
C ASN A 50 11.69 9.94 -11.43
N TYR A 51 10.75 10.89 -11.39
CA TYR A 51 10.29 11.62 -12.58
C TYR A 51 11.03 12.95 -12.78
N ASP A 52 11.71 13.44 -11.74
CA ASP A 52 12.39 14.72 -11.73
C ASP A 52 13.75 14.57 -11.04
N SER A 53 14.79 15.21 -11.57
CA SER A 53 16.20 15.03 -11.16
C SER A 53 16.50 15.64 -9.77
N ASN A 54 15.54 16.33 -9.17
CA ASN A 54 15.69 17.09 -7.93
C ASN A 54 14.87 16.49 -6.76
N ILE A 55 15.08 15.19 -6.51
CA ILE A 55 14.38 14.46 -5.47
C ILE A 55 15.24 14.40 -4.20
N ASN A 56 14.92 15.27 -3.24
CA ASN A 56 15.43 15.15 -1.87
C ASN A 56 14.96 13.82 -1.25
N LYS A 57 15.88 12.84 -1.21
CA LYS A 57 15.67 11.50 -0.65
C LYS A 57 15.74 11.47 0.90
N GLU A 58 16.00 12.60 1.54
CA GLU A 58 16.16 12.71 3.00
C GLU A 58 14.89 12.34 3.78
N ARG A 59 13.69 12.52 3.19
CA ARG A 59 12.41 12.08 3.79
C ARG A 59 12.13 10.59 3.62
N VAL A 60 12.96 9.85 2.87
CA VAL A 60 12.81 8.40 2.73
C VAL A 60 13.47 7.77 3.94
N GLY A 61 12.66 7.35 4.91
CA GLY A 61 13.14 6.57 6.04
C GLY A 61 13.68 5.22 5.56
N TRP A 62 14.98 5.17 5.22
CA TRP A 62 15.65 3.98 4.71
C TRP A 62 15.48 2.77 5.63
N CYS A 63 15.44 2.99 6.95
CA CYS A 63 15.14 1.96 7.94
C CYS A 63 13.75 1.34 7.73
N TRP A 64 12.73 2.14 7.42
CA TRP A 64 11.38 1.67 7.14
C TRP A 64 11.29 0.95 5.79
N TYR A 65 11.98 1.48 4.77
CA TYR A 65 12.05 0.85 3.46
C TYR A 65 12.76 -0.50 3.50
N LYS A 66 13.71 -0.67 4.44
CA LYS A 66 14.36 -1.96 4.69
C LYS A 66 13.34 -3.03 5.07
N TYR A 67 12.28 -2.73 5.81
CA TYR A 67 11.27 -3.73 6.19
C TYR A 67 10.31 -4.13 5.06
N ARG A 68 10.33 -3.43 3.92
CA ARG A 68 9.44 -3.71 2.78
C ARG A 68 9.61 -5.13 2.22
N HIS A 69 10.83 -5.68 2.26
CA HIS A 69 11.09 -7.05 1.80
C HIS A 69 10.30 -8.10 2.59
N LEU A 70 9.99 -7.87 3.87
CA LEU A 70 9.21 -8.82 4.69
C LEU A 70 7.78 -8.94 4.16
N VAL A 71 7.18 -7.80 3.83
CA VAL A 71 5.83 -7.72 3.25
C VAL A 71 5.83 -8.31 1.84
N GLU A 72 6.81 -7.96 1.01
CA GLU A 72 6.96 -8.52 -0.34
C GLU A 72 7.14 -10.04 -0.32
N ASN A 73 7.94 -10.57 0.62
CA ASN A 73 8.12 -12.01 0.80
C ASN A 73 6.81 -12.72 1.18
N ALA A 74 5.99 -12.11 2.04
CA ALA A 74 4.69 -12.67 2.38
C ALA A 74 3.77 -12.73 1.15
N PHE A 75 3.73 -11.67 0.35
CA PHE A 75 2.94 -11.65 -0.89
C PHE A 75 3.50 -12.58 -1.98
N ALA A 76 4.82 -12.73 -2.09
CA ALA A 76 5.45 -13.65 -3.03
C ALA A 76 4.96 -15.09 -2.78
N GLN A 77 4.81 -15.46 -1.51
CA GLN A 77 4.32 -16.78 -1.11
C GLN A 77 2.83 -16.95 -1.41
N VAL A 78 2.02 -15.93 -1.14
CA VAL A 78 0.58 -15.95 -1.47
C VAL A 78 0.33 -15.98 -2.97
N LYS A 79 1.24 -15.40 -3.78
CA LYS A 79 1.17 -15.46 -5.25
C LYS A 79 1.35 -16.87 -5.83
N HIS A 80 1.76 -17.87 -5.06
CA HIS A 80 1.73 -19.26 -5.52
C HIS A 80 0.30 -19.77 -5.73
N PHE A 81 -0.68 -19.20 -5.02
CA PHE A 81 -2.08 -19.53 -5.24
C PHE A 81 -2.58 -18.87 -6.52
N ARG A 82 -2.82 -19.68 -7.56
CA ARG A 82 -3.29 -19.20 -8.87
C ARG A 82 -4.52 -18.30 -8.78
N SER A 83 -5.49 -18.65 -7.93
CA SER A 83 -6.72 -17.88 -7.71
C SER A 83 -6.44 -16.44 -7.27
N VAL A 84 -5.43 -16.25 -6.41
CA VAL A 84 -4.99 -14.93 -5.93
C VAL A 84 -4.16 -14.23 -6.99
N ALA A 85 -3.18 -14.91 -7.59
CA ALA A 85 -2.27 -14.32 -8.57
C ALA A 85 -2.99 -13.78 -9.81
N THR A 86 -3.99 -14.51 -10.33
CA THR A 86 -4.74 -14.10 -11.52
C THR A 86 -5.99 -13.30 -11.19
N ARG A 87 -6.26 -13.02 -9.90
CA ARG A 87 -7.50 -12.37 -9.44
C ARG A 87 -8.74 -13.04 -10.05
N TYR A 88 -8.84 -14.36 -9.93
CA TYR A 88 -9.89 -15.14 -10.62
C TYR A 88 -11.30 -14.79 -10.15
N GLU A 89 -11.44 -14.40 -8.88
CA GLU A 89 -12.70 -14.01 -8.28
C GLU A 89 -13.26 -12.71 -8.88
N LYS A 90 -14.50 -12.77 -9.39
CA LYS A 90 -15.19 -11.60 -9.99
C LYS A 90 -15.62 -10.58 -8.95
N LEU A 91 -15.99 -11.03 -7.75
CA LEU A 91 -16.46 -10.18 -6.67
C LEU A 91 -15.32 -9.82 -5.72
N VAL A 92 -15.25 -8.54 -5.33
CA VAL A 92 -14.23 -8.04 -4.40
C VAL A 92 -14.26 -8.78 -3.07
N ARG A 93 -15.46 -9.09 -2.54
CA ARG A 93 -15.62 -9.85 -1.29
C ARG A 93 -15.01 -11.25 -1.37
N ASN A 94 -15.21 -11.95 -2.50
CA ASN A 94 -14.72 -13.30 -2.67
C ASN A 94 -13.19 -13.29 -2.81
N HIS A 95 -12.67 -12.32 -3.57
CA HIS A 95 -11.22 -12.13 -3.69
C HIS A 95 -10.58 -11.86 -2.33
N ALA A 96 -11.17 -11.00 -1.50
CA ALA A 96 -10.70 -10.74 -0.15
C ALA A 96 -10.69 -12.03 0.69
N SER A 97 -11.77 -12.82 0.68
CA SER A 97 -11.83 -14.10 1.38
C SER A 97 -10.74 -15.08 0.92
N MET A 98 -10.46 -15.17 -0.38
CA MET A 98 -9.40 -16.03 -0.92
C MET A 98 -8.00 -15.59 -0.49
N VAL A 99 -7.74 -14.28 -0.46
CA VAL A 99 -6.48 -13.73 0.06
C VAL A 99 -6.33 -14.07 1.54
N THR A 100 -7.38 -13.86 2.34
CA THR A 100 -7.38 -14.21 3.77
C THR A 100 -7.12 -15.69 3.98
N LEU A 101 -7.79 -16.56 3.23
CA LEU A 101 -7.58 -18.01 3.29
C LEU A 101 -6.14 -18.40 2.95
N ALA A 102 -5.55 -17.79 1.92
CA ALA A 102 -4.16 -18.03 1.54
C ALA A 102 -3.18 -17.66 2.67
N PHE A 103 -3.43 -16.56 3.38
CA PHE A 103 -2.63 -16.19 4.55
C PHE A 103 -2.84 -17.14 5.74
N ILE A 104 -4.06 -17.60 5.99
CA ILE A 104 -4.35 -18.58 7.05
C ILE A 104 -3.61 -19.90 6.77
N ILE A 105 -3.74 -20.45 5.56
CA ILE A 105 -3.06 -21.70 5.16
C ILE A 105 -1.54 -21.56 5.27
N ARG A 106 -1.00 -20.36 5.01
CA ARG A 106 0.43 -20.12 5.13
C ARG A 106 0.91 -19.99 6.58
N LEU A 107 0.06 -19.50 7.49
CA LEU A 107 0.43 -19.28 8.90
C LEU A 107 0.17 -20.51 9.79
N ALA A 108 -0.61 -21.48 9.31
CA ALA A 108 -0.80 -22.80 9.92
C ALA A 108 0.37 -23.74 9.62
#